data_AF-A0A3N4MJ39-F1
#
_entry.id   AF-A0A3N4MJ39-F1
#
_cell.length_a   1.000
_cell.length_b   1.000
_cell.length_c   1.000
_cell.angle_alpha   90.00
_cell.angle_beta   90.00
_cell.angle_gamma   90.00
#
_symmetry.space_group_name_H-M   'P 1'
#
loop_
_entity.id
_entity.type
_entity.pdbx_description
1 polymer ?
#
loop_
_entity_poly.entity_id
_entity_poly.type
_entity_poly.pdbx_seq_one_letter_code
_entity_poly.pdbx_strand_id
1 'polypeptide(L)'
;MGTYNLLIAEVTCAHCGVKYDTRIQFKYGLLWLIEYQPGDTIQWDTSRWNGRYDAGSAALKKVKVYGSNELDECPLCNRKTVEEFDIFIERNIITSFSPMETYQCYLESDIDDNGDYVLLEA
;
A
#
# COMPACT_ATOMS: atom_id res chain seq x y z
N MET A 1 13.05 -5.87 -9.16
CA MET A 1 12.72 -5.87 -7.73
C MET A 1 13.32 -4.59 -7.14
N GLY A 2 12.48 -3.62 -6.77
CA GLY A 2 12.88 -2.36 -6.15
C GLY A 2 12.51 -2.33 -4.67
N THR A 3 12.94 -1.30 -3.94
CA THR A 3 12.56 -1.09 -2.53
C THR A 3 11.05 -0.80 -2.43
N TYR A 4 10.44 -1.11 -1.30
CA TYR A 4 9.03 -0.89 -0.99
C TYR A 4 8.88 -0.48 0.48
N ASN A 5 7.67 -0.12 0.89
CA ASN A 5 7.25 0.09 2.28
C ASN A 5 6.25 -0.98 2.69
N LEU A 6 5.96 -1.04 3.99
CA LEU A 6 5.11 -2.06 4.59
C LEU A 6 3.96 -1.42 5.37
N LEU A 7 2.75 -1.86 5.13
CA LEU A 7 1.60 -1.56 5.96
C LEU A 7 1.31 -2.76 6.86
N ILE A 8 1.40 -2.55 8.17
CA ILE A 8 0.99 -3.50 9.19
C ILE A 8 -0.51 -3.35 9.39
N ALA A 9 -1.25 -4.40 9.04
CA ALA A 9 -2.70 -4.36 8.94
C ALA A 9 -3.35 -5.57 9.61
N GLU A 10 -4.38 -5.35 10.43
CA GLU A 10 -5.23 -6.42 10.94
C GLU A 10 -6.23 -6.83 9.86
N VAL A 11 -6.15 -8.08 9.40
CA VAL A 11 -7.07 -8.65 8.41
C VAL A 11 -7.88 -9.77 9.03
N THR A 12 -9.11 -9.95 8.53
CA THR A 12 -9.98 -11.07 8.95
C THR A 12 -9.94 -12.16 7.88
N CYS A 13 -9.58 -13.39 8.25
CA CYS A 13 -9.60 -14.51 7.33
C CYS A 13 -11.04 -14.80 6.86
N ALA A 14 -11.29 -14.82 5.55
CA ALA A 14 -12.61 -15.16 5.00
C ALA A 14 -13.03 -16.62 5.27
N HIS A 15 -12.08 -17.51 5.60
CA HIS A 15 -12.34 -18.93 5.82
C HIS A 15 -12.60 -19.30 7.29
N CYS A 16 -11.76 -18.83 8.21
CA CYS A 16 -11.89 -19.16 9.64
C CYS A 16 -12.46 -18.01 10.49
N GLY A 17 -12.60 -16.80 9.93
CA GLY A 17 -13.12 -15.63 10.63
C GLY A 17 -12.19 -15.04 11.69
N VAL A 18 -11.00 -15.61 11.87
CA VAL A 18 -10.03 -15.10 12.86
C VAL A 18 -9.26 -13.91 12.28
N LYS A 19 -9.01 -12.93 13.15
CA LYS A 19 -8.19 -11.75 12.87
C LYS A 19 -6.72 -12.06 13.10
N TYR A 20 -5.86 -11.57 12.23
CA TYR A 20 -4.42 -11.66 12.36
C TYR A 20 -3.75 -10.47 11.69
N ASP A 21 -2.55 -10.14 12.16
CA ASP A 21 -1.74 -9.10 11.56
C ASP A 21 -1.05 -9.62 10.31
N THR A 22 -1.10 -8.82 9.25
CA THR A 22 -0.40 -9.08 8.00
C THR A 22 0.44 -7.89 7.58
N ARG A 23 1.38 -8.15 6.68
CA ARG A 23 2.31 -7.16 6.13
C ARG A 23 1.96 -6.99 4.66
N ILE A 24 1.56 -5.79 4.27
CA ILE A 24 1.19 -5.44 2.90
C ILE A 24 2.32 -4.58 2.33
N GLN A 25 3.00 -5.07 1.31
CA GLN A 25 4.03 -4.35 0.58
C GLN A 25 3.38 -3.34 -0.38
N PHE A 26 3.83 -2.09 -0.35
CA PHE A 26 3.36 -1.06 -1.25
C PHE A 26 4.47 -0.08 -1.61
N LYS A 27 4.29 0.70 -2.68
CA LYS A 27 5.24 1.74 -3.08
C LYS A 27 4.58 3.10 -3.16
N TYR A 28 4.82 3.90 -2.14
CA TYR A 28 4.43 5.30 -2.10
C TYR A 28 5.21 6.00 -0.99
N GLY A 29 5.64 7.24 -1.23
CA GLY A 29 6.58 7.96 -0.37
C GLY A 29 8.00 7.43 -0.47
N LEU A 30 8.80 7.71 0.56
CA LEU A 30 10.18 7.27 0.70
C LEU A 30 10.27 5.75 0.82
N LEU A 31 10.79 5.09 -0.22
CA LEU A 31 10.91 3.64 -0.29
C LEU A 31 12.14 3.15 0.50
N TRP A 32 11.92 2.73 1.75
CA TRP A 32 13.01 2.30 2.64
C TRP A 32 12.62 1.18 3.63
N LEU A 33 11.69 0.31 3.24
CA LEU A 33 11.14 -0.75 4.10
C LEU A 33 10.55 -0.18 5.40
N ILE A 34 9.98 1.02 5.32
CA ILE A 34 9.36 1.67 6.48
C ILE A 34 8.06 0.93 6.78
N GLU A 35 7.88 0.59 8.05
CA GLU A 35 6.63 0.01 8.55
C GLU A 35 5.68 1.12 8.98
N TYR A 36 4.46 1.06 8.46
CA TYR A 36 3.37 1.98 8.74
C TYR A 36 2.15 1.23 9.29
N GLN A 37 1.28 1.97 9.96
CA GLN A 37 -0.06 1.58 10.38
C GLN A 37 -1.09 2.58 9.85
N PRO A 38 -2.39 2.21 9.77
CA PRO A 38 -3.45 3.17 9.52
C PRO A 38 -3.39 4.33 10.53
N GLY A 39 -3.41 5.55 10.02
CA GLY A 39 -3.23 6.79 10.79
C GLY A 39 -1.82 7.39 10.67
N ASP A 40 -0.83 6.63 10.21
CA ASP A 40 0.53 7.14 10.05
C ASP A 40 0.66 8.08 8.85
N THR A 41 1.60 9.01 8.96
CA THR A 41 1.97 9.93 7.88
C THR A 41 3.11 9.36 7.04
N ILE A 42 2.91 9.33 5.73
CA ILE A 42 3.91 8.94 4.73
C ILE A 42 5.12 9.87 4.82
N GLN A 43 6.29 9.25 4.94
CA GLN A 43 7.56 9.96 4.92
C GLN A 43 8.02 10.20 3.48
N TRP A 44 8.71 11.32 3.27
CA TRP A 44 9.28 11.73 1.99
C TRP A 44 10.74 12.13 2.21
N ASP A 45 11.60 11.92 1.21
CA ASP A 45 13.01 12.31 1.29
C ASP A 45 13.16 13.84 1.24
N THR A 46 13.43 14.42 2.42
CA THR A 46 13.73 15.85 2.58
C THR A 46 15.23 16.17 2.46
N SER A 47 16.06 15.18 2.14
CA SER A 47 17.51 15.36 2.04
C SER A 47 17.93 16.02 0.73
N ARG A 48 19.24 16.28 0.60
CA ARG A 48 19.86 16.82 -0.62
C ARG A 48 19.63 15.97 -1.89
N TRP A 49 19.16 14.74 -1.74
CA TRP A 49 18.86 13.84 -2.86
C TRP A 49 17.47 14.06 -3.46
N ASN A 50 16.68 14.98 -2.88
CA ASN A 50 15.46 15.56 -3.45
C ASN A 50 14.50 14.51 -4.04
N GLY A 51 14.12 13.53 -3.23
CA GLY A 51 13.09 12.55 -3.63
C GLY A 51 13.59 11.44 -4.54
N ARG A 52 14.91 11.19 -4.64
CA ARG A 52 15.45 10.11 -5.48
C ARG A 52 14.91 8.71 -5.13
N TYR A 53 14.49 8.53 -3.89
CA TYR A 53 13.93 7.28 -3.37
C TYR A 53 12.43 7.37 -3.11
N ASP A 54 11.80 8.48 -3.48
CA ASP A 54 10.37 8.66 -3.31
C ASP A 54 9.62 8.09 -4.52
N ALA A 55 8.51 7.41 -4.24
CA ALA A 55 7.50 7.05 -5.23
C ALA A 55 6.23 7.89 -5.01
N GLY A 56 5.62 8.36 -6.09
CA GLY A 56 4.50 9.28 -6.06
C GLY A 56 4.86 10.73 -5.69
N SER A 57 3.91 11.45 -5.10
CA SER A 57 4.09 12.86 -4.74
C SER A 57 3.35 13.25 -3.46
N ALA A 58 4.06 13.97 -2.57
CA ALA A 58 3.52 14.51 -1.33
C ALA A 58 2.42 15.55 -1.51
N ALA A 59 2.26 16.10 -2.72
CA ALA A 59 1.29 17.13 -3.03
C ALA A 59 -0.11 16.58 -3.32
N LEU A 60 -0.24 15.26 -3.50
CA LEU A 60 -1.50 14.64 -3.89
C LEU A 60 -2.47 14.60 -2.71
N LYS A 61 -3.72 15.01 -2.96
CA LYS A 61 -4.74 15.06 -1.89
C LYS A 61 -5.24 13.68 -1.53
N LYS A 62 -5.53 12.84 -2.52
CA LYS A 62 -6.12 11.53 -2.30
C LYS A 62 -5.69 10.55 -3.37
N VAL A 63 -5.05 9.48 -2.94
CA VAL A 63 -4.59 8.40 -3.83
C VAL A 63 -5.03 7.04 -3.31
N LYS A 64 -5.08 6.10 -4.24
CA LYS A 64 -5.20 4.67 -4.00
C LYS A 64 -3.90 4.01 -4.43
N VAL A 65 -3.27 3.22 -3.58
CA VAL A 65 -1.96 2.60 -3.82
C VAL A 65 -2.13 1.09 -3.83
N TYR A 66 -1.48 0.44 -4.79
CA TYR A 66 -1.47 -1.01 -4.87
C TYR A 66 -0.65 -1.62 -3.74
N GLY A 67 -1.23 -2.62 -3.07
CA GLY A 67 -0.60 -3.37 -2.01
C GLY A 67 -0.62 -4.87 -2.30
N SER A 68 0.48 -5.56 -2.02
CA SER A 68 0.59 -7.03 -2.12
C SER A 68 0.92 -7.64 -0.76
N ASN A 69 0.18 -8.67 -0.38
CA ASN A 69 0.31 -9.33 0.91
C ASN A 69 1.54 -10.24 0.95
N GLU A 70 2.28 -10.25 2.06
CA GLU A 70 3.41 -11.17 2.25
C GLU A 70 2.99 -12.61 2.54
N LEU A 71 1.73 -12.82 2.95
CA LEU A 71 1.19 -14.13 3.29
C LEU A 71 0.28 -14.63 2.17
N ASP A 72 0.63 -15.78 1.60
CA ASP A 72 -0.21 -16.53 0.65
C ASP A 72 -1.31 -17.35 1.36
N GLU A 73 -1.10 -17.68 2.64
CA GLU A 73 -1.99 -18.50 3.43
C GLU A 73 -2.23 -17.92 4.83
N CYS A 74 -3.43 -18.17 5.36
CA CYS A 74 -3.80 -17.77 6.71
C CYS A 74 -3.00 -18.59 7.72
N PRO A 75 -2.28 -17.96 8.67
CA PRO A 75 -1.40 -18.67 9.61
C PRO A 75 -2.13 -19.59 10.59
N LEU A 76 -3.47 -19.50 10.66
CA LEU A 76 -4.30 -20.26 11.59
C LEU A 76 -5.07 -21.40 10.95
N CYS A 77 -5.42 -21.30 9.65
CA CYS A 77 -6.21 -22.33 8.96
C CYS A 77 -5.58 -22.83 7.66
N ASN A 78 -4.42 -22.30 7.27
CA ASN A 78 -3.64 -22.67 6.07
C ASN A 78 -4.48 -22.64 4.79
N ARG A 79 -5.49 -21.77 4.74
CA ARG A 79 -6.25 -21.48 3.53
C ARG A 79 -5.69 -20.24 2.87
N LYS A 80 -5.78 -20.18 1.54
CA LYS A 80 -5.37 -19.02 0.76
C LYS A 80 -5.98 -17.73 1.29
N THR A 81 -5.16 -16.69 1.35
CA THR A 81 -5.56 -15.35 1.79
C THR A 81 -5.78 -14.43 0.60
N VAL A 82 -6.34 -13.25 0.88
CA VAL A 82 -6.37 -12.18 -0.11
C VAL A 82 -4.91 -11.75 -0.35
N GLU A 83 -4.49 -11.80 -1.61
CA GLU A 83 -3.12 -11.51 -2.03
C GLU A 83 -2.93 -10.01 -2.32
N GLU A 84 -4.00 -9.28 -2.67
CA GLU A 84 -3.91 -7.91 -3.19
C GLU A 84 -4.88 -6.95 -2.50
N PHE A 85 -4.41 -5.73 -2.25
CA PHE A 85 -5.09 -4.71 -1.47
C PHE A 85 -5.02 -3.34 -2.15
N ASP A 86 -6.06 -2.55 -1.94
CA ASP A 86 -6.09 -1.12 -2.17
C ASP A 86 -5.76 -0.41 -0.86
N ILE A 87 -4.71 0.41 -0.84
CA ILE A 87 -4.33 1.25 0.30
C ILE A 87 -4.73 2.70 -0.01
N PHE A 88 -5.50 3.32 0.88
CA PHE A 88 -5.98 4.69 0.68
C PHE A 88 -5.13 5.67 1.48
N ILE A 89 -4.62 6.68 0.80
CA ILE A 89 -3.80 7.72 1.39
C ILE A 89 -4.44 9.07 1.10
N GLU A 90 -4.73 9.83 2.16
CA GLU A 90 -5.30 11.17 2.06
C GLU A 90 -4.38 12.17 2.75
N ARG A 91 -3.92 13.18 2.01
CA ARG A 91 -3.02 14.24 2.49
C ARG A 91 -1.81 13.68 3.25
N ASN A 92 -1.16 12.69 2.64
CA ASN A 92 -0.04 11.91 3.19
C ASN A 92 -0.36 11.06 4.42
N ILE A 93 -1.62 10.84 4.78
CA ILE A 93 -1.98 9.96 5.90
C ILE A 93 -2.59 8.68 5.34
N ILE A 94 -2.12 7.52 5.79
CA ILE A 94 -2.76 6.24 5.46
C ILE A 94 -4.09 6.18 6.20
N THR A 95 -5.21 6.26 5.49
CA THR A 95 -6.53 6.34 6.14
C THR A 95 -7.17 4.98 6.32
N SER A 96 -7.01 4.10 5.33
CA SER A 96 -7.62 2.77 5.34
C SER A 96 -6.98 1.87 4.27
N PHE A 97 -7.38 0.61 4.28
CA PHE A 97 -7.06 -0.34 3.22
C PHE A 97 -8.25 -1.30 3.04
N SER A 98 -8.35 -1.92 1.87
CA SER A 98 -9.37 -2.94 1.58
C SER A 98 -8.82 -3.98 0.61
N PRO A 99 -9.38 -5.21 0.57
CA PRO A 99 -9.15 -6.12 -0.54
C PRO A 99 -9.34 -5.41 -1.88
N MET A 100 -8.43 -5.63 -2.82
CA MET A 100 -8.52 -5.02 -4.14
C MET A 100 -9.69 -5.62 -4.93
N GLU A 101 -10.50 -4.77 -5.56
CA GLU A 101 -11.60 -5.22 -6.42
C GLU A 101 -11.14 -5.54 -7.85
N THR A 102 -10.27 -4.70 -8.42
CA THR A 102 -9.78 -4.86 -9.79
C THR A 102 -8.41 -4.23 -9.99
N TYR A 103 -7.52 -4.96 -10.66
CA TYR A 103 -6.19 -4.48 -11.03
C TYR A 103 -6.21 -3.50 -12.22
N GLN A 104 -7.31 -3.44 -12.98
CA GLN A 104 -7.39 -2.65 -14.22
C GLN A 104 -7.10 -1.16 -13.99
N CYS A 105 -7.51 -0.60 -12.85
CA CYS A 105 -7.30 0.80 -12.53
C CYS A 105 -5.81 1.19 -12.39
N TYR A 106 -4.95 0.24 -12.05
CA TYR A 106 -3.50 0.43 -11.95
C TYR A 106 -2.80 0.27 -13.30
N LEU A 107 -3.39 -0.46 -14.25
CA LEU A 107 -2.88 -0.62 -15.61
C LEU A 107 -3.18 0.59 -16.49
N GLU A 108 -4.31 1.24 -16.25
CA GLU A 108 -4.80 2.38 -17.04
C GLU A 108 -4.34 3.74 -16.49
N SER A 109 -3.63 3.77 -15.35
CA SER A 109 -3.13 5.03 -14.82
C SER A 109 -1.99 5.55 -15.69
N ASP A 110 -2.24 6.65 -16.41
CA ASP A 110 -1.23 7.42 -17.17
C ASP A 110 -0.18 8.10 -16.27
N ILE A 111 -0.08 7.69 -15.01
CA ILE A 111 0.86 8.21 -14.03
C ILE A 111 2.15 7.41 -14.20
N ASP A 112 3.25 8.09 -14.54
CA ASP A 112 4.59 7.57 -14.87
C ASP A 112 5.25 6.64 -13.82
N ASP A 113 4.54 6.19 -12.79
CA ASP A 113 5.06 5.41 -11.66
C ASP A 113 4.65 3.93 -11.71
N ASN A 114 4.79 3.31 -12.89
CA ASN A 114 4.61 1.87 -13.13
C ASN A 114 3.27 1.25 -12.68
N GLY A 115 2.22 2.05 -12.48
CA GLY A 115 0.94 1.58 -11.97
C GLY A 115 0.92 1.30 -10.46
N ASP A 116 1.86 1.83 -9.69
CA ASP A 116 1.92 1.59 -8.24
C ASP A 116 0.83 2.39 -7.46
N TYR A 117 0.26 3.45 -8.04
CA TYR A 117 -0.87 4.20 -7.46
C TYR A 117 -1.76 4.91 -8.50
N VAL A 118 -2.99 5.25 -8.08
CA VAL A 118 -4.01 5.96 -8.85
C VAL A 118 -4.48 7.20 -8.09
N LEU A 119 -4.67 8.31 -8.82
CA LEU A 119 -5.27 9.53 -8.29
C LEU A 119 -6.78 9.37 -8.13
N LEU A 120 -7.30 9.60 -6.93
CA LEU A 120 -8.74 9.67 -6.69
C LEU A 120 -9.25 11.11 -6.73
N GLU A 121 -8.43 12.06 -6.25
CA GLU A 121 -8.72 13.49 -6.29
C GLU A 121 -7.42 14.30 -6.45
N ALA A 122 -7.43 15.28 -7.35
CA ALA A 122 -6.33 16.23 -7.57
C ALA A 122 -6.42 17.46 -6.66
#